data_AF-A0A1F3XUR4-F1
#
_entry.id   AF-A0A1F3XUR4-F1
#
_cell.length_a   1.000
_cell.length_b   1.000
_cell.length_c   1.000
_cell.angle_alpha   90.00
_cell.angle_beta   90.00
_cell.angle_gamma   90.00
#
_symmetry.space_group_name_H-M   'P 1'
#
loop_
_entity.id
_entity.type
_entity.pdbx_description
1 polymer ?
#
loop_
_entity_poly.entity_id
_entity_poly.type
_entity_poly.pdbx_seq_one_letter_code
_entity_poly.pdbx_strand_id
1 'polypeptide(L)'
;MKNQSVIRSTTISLIIIASLLTGCRPSIVGSEDSLAIVNNLSSDANSQTVQNYGVWDLSTTFPGAGAYSGITSIPSANEICSGRNFLGEATTAICQDSSSATTDPNLPPQVLFGTVLYDSAGKKVTGSMPLGDNVSGANGSLSAIIPAGYYDGTKNCTMSHTNLVASNIKSGTAIFGVSGSATCLDDSQQTANTLLPPKLLTGSVLYDGLGKQVTGTMANRGAGSITPGGSPVSIPEGYYDGTGTVGACAAPTGVETILGSNIGRDKTTTQRTISQEYSYFDSDGYRARPVVAKDDDGSNAVNVTFAVRPSVNCGTTQATIAEKISDCATQNGANASWNGATKANGGQGPWRLVTRGGGYEVWRDERTKLLWSDALAYTSWCRSAGNIENAGGIDCAPGGFSQPATPESWCAESAGFVTPATYDSRKGNMGVGTTPSVKWRLPSRADWMQAEVNGLRFVLPSMGTSWWTTTIQAVSRNNAWYFDGTNGFFGNAARNATYNMARCVGIAN
;
A
#
# COMPACT_ATOMS: atom_id res chain seq x y z
N MET A 1 40.71 78.67 -94.08
CA MET A 1 40.69 77.20 -94.27
C MET A 1 41.38 76.55 -93.08
N LYS A 2 40.75 75.52 -92.50
CA LYS A 2 41.26 74.37 -91.70
C LYS A 2 42.81 74.35 -91.48
N ASN A 3 43.41 73.96 -90.37
CA ASN A 3 43.00 73.21 -89.17
C ASN A 3 44.14 73.32 -88.11
N GLN A 4 43.78 73.18 -86.84
CA GLN A 4 44.59 73.21 -85.61
C GLN A 4 45.64 72.07 -85.47
N SER A 5 46.66 72.28 -84.63
CA SER A 5 46.94 71.44 -83.43
C SER A 5 47.88 72.15 -82.43
N VAL A 6 47.37 72.78 -81.36
CA VAL A 6 47.32 72.40 -79.93
C VAL A 6 48.55 72.81 -79.07
N ILE A 7 48.27 73.63 -78.04
CA ILE A 7 49.15 74.12 -76.94
C ILE A 7 49.15 73.12 -75.77
N ARG A 8 50.26 73.00 -75.01
CA ARG A 8 50.20 72.77 -73.55
C ARG A 8 51.27 73.56 -72.78
N SER A 9 50.81 74.22 -71.72
CA SER A 9 51.52 74.97 -70.68
C SER A 9 51.82 74.05 -69.49
N THR A 10 53.00 74.15 -68.89
CA THR A 10 53.24 73.58 -67.55
C THR A 10 54.25 74.41 -66.75
N THR A 11 53.78 74.85 -65.59
CA THR A 11 54.43 75.53 -64.48
C THR A 11 55.61 74.73 -63.91
N ILE A 12 56.78 75.35 -63.73
CA ILE A 12 57.88 74.75 -62.96
C ILE A 12 57.65 75.04 -61.48
N SER A 13 57.14 74.06 -60.75
CA SER A 13 57.08 74.03 -59.29
C SER A 13 58.39 73.46 -58.74
N LEU A 14 59.16 74.27 -58.01
CA LEU A 14 60.30 73.80 -57.24
C LEU A 14 59.78 73.09 -55.98
N ILE A 15 59.68 71.76 -56.03
CA ILE A 15 59.26 70.94 -54.90
C ILE A 15 60.47 70.72 -53.99
N ILE A 16 60.54 71.43 -52.86
CA ILE A 16 61.36 71.01 -51.72
C ILE A 16 60.61 69.84 -51.07
N ILE A 17 61.00 68.61 -51.40
CA ILE A 17 60.57 67.43 -50.66
C ILE A 17 61.32 67.45 -49.33
N ALA A 18 60.70 68.07 -48.32
CA ALA A 18 60.93 67.70 -46.94
C ALA A 18 60.53 66.22 -46.81
N SER A 19 61.52 65.35 -46.96
CA SER A 19 61.35 63.94 -46.59
C SER A 19 61.12 63.95 -45.08
N LEU A 20 59.87 63.82 -44.65
CA LEU A 20 59.53 63.41 -43.28
C LEU A 20 59.86 61.92 -43.11
N LEU A 21 61.14 61.59 -43.32
CA LEU A 21 61.91 60.78 -42.38
C LEU A 21 62.88 61.77 -41.75
N THR A 22 62.36 62.57 -40.82
CA THR A 22 63.21 63.45 -40.01
C THR A 22 64.10 62.57 -39.13
N GLY A 23 65.40 62.80 -39.08
CA GLY A 23 66.16 63.88 -39.69
C GLY A 23 67.59 63.44 -39.91
N CYS A 24 67.93 63.24 -41.18
CA CYS A 24 69.29 63.19 -41.68
C CYS A 24 69.59 64.42 -42.56
N ARG A 25 70.87 64.77 -42.56
CA ARG A 25 71.59 65.84 -43.27
C ARG A 25 71.10 66.21 -44.69
N PRO A 26 71.23 67.48 -45.11
CA PRO A 26 70.83 67.94 -46.44
C PRO A 26 71.83 67.49 -47.53
N SER A 27 71.32 67.01 -48.66
CA SER A 27 72.09 66.73 -49.89
C SER A 27 71.30 67.24 -51.10
N ILE A 28 71.95 68.05 -51.94
CA ILE A 28 71.41 68.63 -53.18
C ILE A 28 71.67 67.62 -54.31
N VAL A 29 70.61 67.07 -54.90
CA VAL A 29 70.71 66.13 -56.03
C VAL A 29 69.91 66.70 -57.21
N GLY A 30 70.59 67.07 -58.29
CA GLY A 30 69.98 67.46 -59.55
C GLY A 30 69.66 66.25 -60.42
N SER A 31 68.45 66.17 -60.96
CA SER A 31 68.12 65.34 -62.12
C SER A 31 67.94 66.26 -63.32
N GLU A 32 68.55 65.85 -64.42
CA GLU A 32 68.82 66.64 -65.63
C GLU A 32 67.55 67.19 -66.30
N ASP A 33 67.20 68.42 -65.97
CA ASP A 33 66.58 69.41 -66.86
C ASP A 33 67.02 70.81 -66.40
N SER A 34 68.34 71.01 -66.48
CA SER A 34 69.09 72.28 -66.64
C SER A 34 68.54 73.55 -65.97
N LEU A 35 68.91 73.82 -64.70
CA LEU A 35 69.11 75.20 -64.24
C LEU A 35 70.50 75.66 -64.71
N ALA A 36 70.61 75.96 -65.99
CA ALA A 36 71.84 76.43 -66.61
C ALA A 36 72.11 77.89 -66.23
N ILE A 37 72.99 78.12 -65.25
CA ILE A 37 73.80 79.34 -65.21
C ILE A 37 74.94 79.12 -66.19
N VAL A 38 74.71 79.40 -67.48
CA VAL A 38 75.74 79.26 -68.52
C VAL A 38 76.13 80.63 -69.06
N ASN A 39 77.35 81.01 -68.70
CA ASN A 39 78.19 82.03 -69.31
C ASN A 39 78.63 81.55 -70.71
N ASN A 40 77.93 81.93 -71.78
CA ASN A 40 78.51 82.23 -73.12
C ASN A 40 77.42 82.39 -74.18
N LEU A 41 77.39 83.58 -74.79
CA LEU A 41 76.62 83.95 -75.98
C LEU A 41 77.26 83.36 -77.24
N SER A 42 76.47 82.83 -78.16
CA SER A 42 76.85 82.81 -79.59
C SER A 42 75.60 83.00 -80.45
N SER A 43 75.75 83.82 -81.49
CA SER A 43 74.71 84.52 -82.22
C SER A 43 73.96 83.62 -83.22
N ASP A 44 72.74 83.24 -82.89
CA ASP A 44 71.66 82.99 -83.85
C ASP A 44 70.35 83.45 -83.22
N ALA A 45 69.55 84.19 -83.97
CA ALA A 45 68.63 85.21 -83.44
C ALA A 45 67.44 84.69 -82.62
N ASN A 46 67.50 84.80 -81.28
CA ASN A 46 66.47 85.46 -80.44
C ASN A 46 66.97 85.63 -78.98
N SER A 47 67.15 86.88 -78.56
CA SER A 47 67.69 87.32 -77.25
C SER A 47 66.85 86.89 -76.03
N GLN A 48 67.49 86.45 -74.94
CA GLN A 48 67.10 86.76 -73.54
C GLN A 48 68.24 86.46 -72.52
N THR A 49 68.55 87.43 -71.66
CA THR A 49 69.62 87.49 -70.64
C THR A 49 69.08 87.16 -69.22
N VAL A 50 69.82 86.42 -68.37
CA VAL A 50 69.41 86.06 -66.97
C VAL A 50 70.05 87.01 -65.92
N GLN A 51 69.28 87.48 -64.93
CA GLN A 51 69.70 88.40 -63.85
C GLN A 51 70.53 87.70 -62.73
N ASN A 52 71.47 88.45 -62.13
CA ASN A 52 72.27 88.06 -60.95
C ASN A 52 71.79 88.84 -59.71
N TYR A 53 71.48 88.14 -58.61
CA TYR A 53 70.84 88.67 -57.40
C TYR A 53 71.77 88.77 -56.16
N GLY A 54 73.06 88.42 -56.26
CA GLY A 54 74.01 88.57 -55.14
C GLY A 54 73.84 87.54 -54.00
N VAL A 55 74.07 87.91 -52.74
CA VAL A 55 74.01 87.00 -51.56
C VAL A 55 72.59 86.97 -50.96
N TRP A 56 72.06 85.80 -50.62
CA TRP A 56 70.71 85.65 -50.04
C TRP A 56 70.73 85.37 -48.53
N ASP A 57 70.01 86.18 -47.75
CA ASP A 57 69.79 85.98 -46.32
C ASP A 57 68.63 85.00 -46.05
N LEU A 58 68.92 83.86 -45.40
CA LEU A 58 67.94 82.80 -45.16
C LEU A 58 66.88 83.14 -44.12
N SER A 59 66.96 84.27 -43.42
CA SER A 59 65.84 84.76 -42.60
C SER A 59 64.75 85.45 -43.45
N THR A 60 65.03 85.71 -44.73
CA THR A 60 64.14 86.40 -45.67
C THR A 60 63.56 85.43 -46.73
N THR A 61 62.44 85.82 -47.33
CA THR A 61 61.76 85.04 -48.38
C THR A 61 62.67 84.86 -49.61
N PHE A 62 62.59 83.69 -50.25
CA PHE A 62 63.42 83.39 -51.42
C PHE A 62 63.13 84.35 -52.59
N PRO A 63 64.14 85.09 -53.13
CA PRO A 63 63.88 86.19 -54.07
C PRO A 63 63.55 85.76 -55.51
N GLY A 64 63.73 84.48 -55.87
CA GLY A 64 63.39 83.95 -57.20
C GLY A 64 64.55 83.23 -57.90
N ALA A 65 64.30 82.67 -59.08
CA ALA A 65 65.35 81.98 -59.84
C ALA A 65 66.32 82.98 -60.47
N GLY A 66 67.61 82.87 -60.15
CA GLY A 66 68.70 83.67 -60.71
C GLY A 66 70.05 83.23 -60.12
N ALA A 67 71.14 83.87 -60.56
CA ALA A 67 72.46 83.56 -60.02
C ALA A 67 72.68 84.28 -58.67
N TYR A 68 73.07 83.53 -57.62
CA TYR A 68 73.40 84.07 -56.29
C TYR A 68 74.87 83.79 -55.94
N SER A 69 75.55 84.75 -55.33
CA SER A 69 76.97 84.70 -54.97
C SER A 69 77.25 84.18 -53.54
N GLY A 70 76.22 83.86 -52.73
CA GLY A 70 76.36 83.25 -51.39
C GLY A 70 75.05 83.22 -50.56
N ILE A 71 75.10 82.67 -49.34
CA ILE A 71 74.00 82.72 -48.34
C ILE A 71 74.49 83.17 -46.95
N THR A 72 73.62 83.85 -46.17
CA THR A 72 73.89 84.31 -44.79
C THR A 72 72.75 84.00 -43.82
N SER A 73 72.99 84.22 -42.52
CA SER A 73 71.97 84.14 -41.44
C SER A 73 71.34 82.75 -41.23
N ILE A 74 72.17 81.70 -41.23
CA ILE A 74 71.77 80.32 -40.95
C ILE A 74 71.47 80.18 -39.43
N PRO A 75 70.22 79.94 -38.99
CA PRO A 75 69.89 79.83 -37.57
C PRO A 75 70.44 78.54 -36.94
N SER A 76 70.82 78.61 -35.65
CA SER A 76 71.20 77.44 -34.85
C SER A 76 69.99 76.63 -34.40
N ALA A 77 70.18 75.37 -33.98
CA ALA A 77 69.09 74.45 -33.63
C ALA A 77 68.13 75.02 -32.56
N ASN A 78 68.65 75.76 -31.57
CA ASN A 78 67.82 76.40 -30.56
C ASN A 78 67.02 77.59 -31.11
N GLU A 79 67.54 78.29 -32.11
CA GLU A 79 66.89 79.45 -32.72
C GLU A 79 65.79 79.04 -33.70
N ILE A 80 65.83 77.81 -34.23
CA ILE A 80 64.72 77.20 -34.98
C ILE A 80 63.53 76.91 -34.07
N CYS A 81 63.77 76.59 -32.78
CA CYS A 81 62.70 76.29 -31.82
C CYS A 81 62.10 77.54 -31.16
N SER A 82 62.57 78.74 -31.48
CA SER A 82 62.09 79.99 -30.87
C SER A 82 62.02 81.16 -31.85
N GLY A 83 60.92 81.25 -32.62
CA GLY A 83 60.37 82.50 -33.15
C GLY A 83 61.22 83.30 -34.15
N ARG A 84 62.28 82.75 -34.74
CA ARG A 84 63.00 83.37 -35.86
C ARG A 84 62.45 82.86 -37.20
N ASN A 85 62.34 83.75 -38.18
CA ASN A 85 61.90 83.38 -39.52
C ASN A 85 63.02 82.67 -40.27
N PHE A 86 62.69 81.58 -40.97
CA PHE A 86 63.58 80.88 -41.89
C PHE A 86 62.87 80.72 -43.23
N LEU A 87 63.53 81.13 -44.32
CA LEU A 87 62.95 81.28 -45.66
C LEU A 87 61.73 82.22 -45.70
N GLY A 88 61.66 83.17 -44.78
CA GLY A 88 60.56 84.12 -44.66
C GLY A 88 59.34 83.62 -43.87
N GLU A 89 59.37 82.41 -43.29
CA GLU A 89 58.26 81.83 -42.52
C GLU A 89 58.64 81.61 -41.04
N ALA A 90 57.73 81.92 -40.10
CA ALA A 90 57.98 81.78 -38.66
C ALA A 90 57.99 80.30 -38.22
N THR A 91 59.04 79.86 -37.53
CA THR A 91 59.19 78.46 -37.12
C THR A 91 58.33 78.12 -35.88
N THR A 92 57.54 77.04 -35.94
CA THR A 92 56.77 76.48 -34.81
C THR A 92 57.12 75.00 -34.65
N ALA A 93 58.01 74.66 -33.71
CA ALA A 93 58.35 73.27 -33.39
C ALA A 93 57.96 72.92 -31.94
N ILE A 94 57.46 71.69 -31.72
CA ILE A 94 57.03 71.17 -30.42
C ILE A 94 58.22 70.51 -29.71
N CYS A 95 58.57 71.00 -28.51
CA CYS A 95 59.57 70.39 -27.62
C CYS A 95 58.87 69.90 -26.33
N GLN A 96 59.18 68.69 -25.85
CA GLN A 96 58.60 68.14 -24.60
C GLN A 96 59.41 68.53 -23.35
N ASP A 97 58.70 68.82 -22.24
CA ASP A 97 59.25 69.04 -20.89
C ASP A 97 59.69 67.71 -20.25
N SER A 98 60.86 67.71 -19.61
CA SER A 98 61.59 66.54 -19.11
C SER A 98 61.12 66.02 -17.74
N SER A 99 59.90 66.33 -17.30
CA SER A 99 59.43 65.94 -15.98
C SER A 99 58.62 64.63 -15.99
N SER A 100 59.32 63.51 -15.69
CA SER A 100 58.80 62.22 -15.16
C SER A 100 58.61 61.02 -16.09
N ALA A 101 59.29 60.93 -17.24
CA ALA A 101 59.49 59.64 -17.90
C ALA A 101 60.83 59.03 -17.47
N THR A 102 60.96 58.68 -16.19
CA THR A 102 62.10 57.88 -15.72
C THR A 102 62.09 56.52 -16.44
N THR A 103 63.27 55.95 -16.63
CA THR A 103 63.58 54.77 -17.44
C THR A 103 63.00 53.44 -16.89
N ASP A 104 61.73 53.39 -16.49
CA ASP A 104 61.10 52.18 -15.94
C ASP A 104 60.79 51.16 -17.05
N PRO A 105 61.47 50.00 -17.09
CA PRO A 105 61.20 48.96 -18.09
C PRO A 105 59.82 48.31 -17.93
N ASN A 106 59.11 48.53 -16.81
CA ASN A 106 57.76 48.00 -16.55
C ASN A 106 56.62 48.98 -16.92
N LEU A 107 56.92 50.07 -17.62
CA LEU A 107 55.91 51.02 -18.07
C LEU A 107 54.93 50.44 -19.13
N PRO A 108 55.36 49.62 -20.11
CA PRO A 108 54.43 49.11 -21.13
C PRO A 108 53.27 48.28 -20.58
N PRO A 109 53.43 47.37 -19.59
CA PRO A 109 52.31 46.61 -19.01
C PRO A 109 51.32 47.43 -18.16
N GLN A 110 51.63 48.68 -17.83
CA GLN A 110 50.78 49.55 -17.01
C GLN A 110 49.94 50.52 -17.86
N VAL A 111 50.28 50.64 -19.15
CA VAL A 111 49.63 51.54 -20.10
C VAL A 111 48.76 50.70 -21.04
N LEU A 112 47.53 51.18 -21.29
CA LEU A 112 46.55 50.49 -22.12
C LEU A 112 47.11 50.21 -23.52
N PHE A 113 46.82 49.01 -24.04
CA PHE A 113 47.27 48.58 -25.36
C PHE A 113 46.91 49.61 -26.45
N GLY A 114 47.90 50.01 -27.24
CA GLY A 114 47.73 50.96 -28.35
C GLY A 114 47.88 52.43 -27.99
N THR A 115 47.93 52.80 -26.70
CA THR A 115 48.31 54.15 -26.28
C THR A 115 49.82 54.34 -26.47
N VAL A 116 50.21 55.46 -27.11
CA VAL A 116 51.63 55.78 -27.37
C VAL A 116 52.06 56.91 -26.46
N LEU A 117 53.19 56.69 -25.78
CA LEU A 117 53.92 57.67 -25.00
C LEU A 117 55.36 57.75 -25.55
N TYR A 118 56.07 58.83 -25.25
CA TYR A 118 57.50 58.94 -25.52
C TYR A 118 58.23 59.06 -24.19
N ASP A 119 59.30 58.29 -23.98
CA ASP A 119 60.08 58.36 -22.75
C ASP A 119 61.02 59.58 -22.73
N SER A 120 61.71 59.82 -21.60
CA SER A 120 62.61 60.97 -21.44
C SER A 120 63.83 60.95 -22.36
N ALA A 121 64.09 59.84 -23.06
CA ALA A 121 65.11 59.71 -24.10
C ALA A 121 64.54 59.89 -25.52
N GLY A 122 63.25 60.27 -25.64
CA GLY A 122 62.55 60.47 -26.91
C GLY A 122 62.14 59.17 -27.61
N LYS A 123 62.22 58.02 -26.93
CA LYS A 123 61.87 56.72 -27.50
C LYS A 123 60.37 56.47 -27.35
N LYS A 124 59.74 56.02 -28.45
CA LYS A 124 58.34 55.61 -28.47
C LYS A 124 58.12 54.38 -27.59
N VAL A 125 57.29 54.52 -26.56
CA VAL A 125 56.78 53.43 -25.73
C VAL A 125 55.30 53.23 -26.07
N THR A 126 54.92 52.01 -26.44
CA THR A 126 53.52 51.68 -26.70
C THR A 126 53.01 50.82 -25.55
N GLY A 127 51.86 51.20 -24.99
CA GLY A 127 51.19 50.42 -23.96
C GLY A 127 50.89 49.02 -24.45
N SER A 128 50.99 48.06 -23.54
CA SER A 128 50.83 46.63 -23.81
C SER A 128 49.76 45.97 -22.93
N MET A 129 49.14 46.71 -21.99
CA MET A 129 48.10 46.15 -21.12
C MET A 129 46.85 45.81 -21.94
N PRO A 130 46.47 44.53 -22.06
CA PRO A 130 45.29 44.16 -22.81
C PRO A 130 44.01 44.52 -22.04
N LEU A 131 42.91 44.72 -22.77
CA LEU A 131 41.57 44.72 -22.18
C LEU A 131 41.23 43.29 -21.77
N GLY A 132 40.78 43.10 -20.53
CA GLY A 132 40.37 41.80 -20.02
C GLY A 132 39.07 41.29 -20.66
N ASP A 133 38.94 39.96 -20.72
CA ASP A 133 37.73 39.26 -21.19
C ASP A 133 36.81 38.83 -20.05
N ASN A 134 35.61 38.36 -20.37
CA ASN A 134 34.72 37.74 -19.37
C ASN A 134 35.37 36.47 -18.80
N VAL A 135 35.21 36.24 -17.50
CA VAL A 135 35.75 35.07 -16.79
C VAL A 135 34.62 34.08 -16.54
N SER A 136 34.83 32.80 -16.85
CA SER A 136 33.86 31.73 -16.55
C SER A 136 34.55 30.54 -15.90
N GLY A 137 34.04 30.11 -14.74
CA GLY A 137 34.52 28.92 -14.06
C GLY A 137 33.97 27.63 -14.67
N ALA A 138 34.76 26.56 -14.61
CA ALA A 138 34.30 25.24 -15.06
C ALA A 138 33.14 24.73 -14.17
N ASN A 139 32.29 23.88 -14.74
CA ASN A 139 31.14 23.29 -14.05
C ASN A 139 31.53 22.67 -12.70
N GLY A 140 30.89 23.11 -11.62
CA GLY A 140 31.15 22.63 -10.25
C GLY A 140 32.42 23.16 -9.60
N SER A 141 33.11 24.13 -10.22
CA SER A 141 34.28 24.78 -9.61
C SER A 141 33.87 25.72 -8.49
N LEU A 142 34.64 25.74 -7.40
CA LEU A 142 34.40 26.66 -6.27
C LEU A 142 35.06 28.03 -6.48
N SER A 143 36.02 28.15 -7.41
CA SER A 143 36.76 29.39 -7.70
C SER A 143 37.25 29.42 -9.15
N ALA A 144 37.47 30.61 -9.70
CA ALA A 144 38.12 30.84 -11.00
C ALA A 144 39.20 31.93 -10.89
N ILE A 145 40.27 31.82 -11.70
CA ILE A 145 41.36 32.80 -11.74
C ILE A 145 40.96 33.94 -12.69
N ILE A 146 41.18 35.19 -12.27
CA ILE A 146 41.01 36.37 -13.13
C ILE A 146 42.37 36.69 -13.77
N PRO A 147 42.51 36.65 -15.11
CA PRO A 147 43.77 36.99 -15.79
C PRO A 147 44.16 38.46 -15.60
N ALA A 148 45.45 38.76 -15.68
CA ALA A 148 45.95 40.13 -15.66
C ALA A 148 45.45 40.92 -16.89
N GLY A 149 44.98 42.16 -16.68
CA GLY A 149 44.45 43.03 -17.72
C GLY A 149 43.64 44.20 -17.14
N TYR A 150 43.23 45.13 -18.01
CA TYR A 150 42.33 46.23 -17.63
C TYR A 150 40.87 45.79 -17.74
N TYR A 151 40.08 45.97 -16.69
CA TYR A 151 38.64 45.68 -16.67
C TYR A 151 37.87 46.98 -16.44
N ASP A 152 37.14 47.41 -17.46
CA ASP A 152 36.47 48.70 -17.55
C ASP A 152 35.10 48.77 -16.85
N GLY A 153 34.74 47.72 -16.10
CA GLY A 153 33.44 47.57 -15.45
C GLY A 153 32.34 46.98 -16.34
N THR A 154 32.63 46.65 -17.61
CA THR A 154 31.66 46.00 -18.51
C THR A 154 31.77 44.47 -18.56
N LYS A 155 32.79 43.89 -17.90
CA LYS A 155 33.09 42.45 -17.92
C LYS A 155 32.45 41.70 -16.76
N ASN A 156 32.04 40.47 -17.00
CA ASN A 156 31.38 39.59 -16.03
C ASN A 156 32.28 38.42 -15.60
N CYS A 157 32.09 37.96 -14.36
CA CYS A 157 32.62 36.70 -13.85
C CYS A 157 31.46 35.76 -13.52
N THR A 158 31.44 34.55 -14.11
CA THR A 158 30.32 33.61 -13.98
C THR A 158 30.79 32.24 -13.50
N MET A 159 30.11 31.69 -12.49
CA MET A 159 30.30 30.32 -12.00
C MET A 159 29.03 29.52 -12.26
N SER A 160 29.15 28.23 -12.61
CA SER A 160 27.99 27.37 -12.90
C SER A 160 28.15 25.97 -12.30
N HIS A 161 27.02 25.34 -11.96
CA HIS A 161 26.95 23.95 -11.53
C HIS A 161 25.72 23.25 -12.13
N THR A 162 25.90 22.26 -13.00
CA THR A 162 24.81 21.56 -13.71
C THR A 162 23.89 20.77 -12.79
N ASN A 163 24.39 20.33 -11.64
CA ASN A 163 23.58 19.64 -10.62
C ASN A 163 22.73 20.59 -9.78
N LEU A 164 22.86 21.92 -9.95
CA LEU A 164 21.98 22.91 -9.33
C LEU A 164 20.64 22.98 -10.09
N VAL A 165 19.93 21.86 -10.12
CA VAL A 165 18.60 21.71 -10.70
C VAL A 165 17.58 21.45 -9.60
N ALA A 166 16.33 21.86 -9.83
CA ALA A 166 15.25 21.78 -8.84
C ALA A 166 15.08 20.38 -8.23
N SER A 167 15.23 19.32 -9.03
CA SER A 167 15.07 17.93 -8.59
C SER A 167 16.11 17.47 -7.57
N ASN A 168 17.25 18.17 -7.45
CA ASN A 168 18.33 17.84 -6.52
C ASN A 168 18.24 18.67 -5.23
N ILE A 169 17.35 19.65 -5.16
CA ILE A 169 17.20 20.56 -4.03
C ILE A 169 15.89 20.24 -3.32
N LYS A 170 15.92 20.16 -1.99
CA LYS A 170 14.75 19.88 -1.16
C LYS A 170 13.61 20.88 -1.43
N SER A 171 12.39 20.38 -1.58
CA SER A 171 11.19 21.20 -1.71
C SER A 171 11.07 22.25 -0.60
N GLY A 172 10.73 23.48 -0.96
CA GLY A 172 10.67 24.63 -0.05
C GLY A 172 12.02 25.29 0.28
N THR A 173 13.14 24.75 -0.24
CA THR A 173 14.47 25.38 -0.13
C THR A 173 14.88 26.01 -1.46
N ALA A 174 15.52 27.19 -1.42
CA ALA A 174 16.07 27.84 -2.61
C ALA A 174 17.58 28.05 -2.46
N ILE A 175 18.35 27.65 -3.47
CA ILE A 175 19.81 27.85 -3.52
C ILE A 175 20.12 28.61 -4.81
N PHE A 176 20.74 29.80 -4.69
CA PHE A 176 21.04 30.70 -5.81
C PHE A 176 19.84 30.95 -6.77
N GLY A 177 18.62 31.06 -6.21
CA GLY A 177 17.40 31.32 -6.97
C GLY A 177 16.73 30.10 -7.60
N VAL A 178 17.33 28.90 -7.51
CA VAL A 178 16.70 27.65 -7.95
C VAL A 178 15.87 27.07 -6.80
N SER A 179 14.54 27.08 -6.94
CA SER A 179 13.63 26.46 -5.97
C SER A 179 13.63 24.94 -6.08
N GLY A 180 13.80 24.26 -4.95
CA GLY A 180 13.80 22.81 -4.91
C GLY A 180 12.43 22.17 -5.16
N SER A 181 12.45 21.00 -5.79
CA SER A 181 11.29 20.15 -6.05
C SER A 181 11.46 18.72 -5.55
N ALA A 182 12.60 18.39 -4.93
CA ALA A 182 12.80 17.07 -4.34
C ALA A 182 11.85 16.86 -3.16
N THR A 183 10.97 15.87 -3.26
CA THR A 183 10.09 15.43 -2.18
C THR A 183 10.85 14.49 -1.26
N CYS A 184 11.52 15.06 -0.26
CA CYS A 184 12.14 14.28 0.81
C CYS A 184 11.12 14.09 1.95
N LEU A 185 11.09 12.91 2.57
CA LEU A 185 10.37 12.72 3.82
C LEU A 185 11.03 13.58 4.90
N ASP A 186 10.20 14.28 5.68
CA ASP A 186 10.62 15.10 6.81
C ASP A 186 10.92 14.22 8.04
N ASP A 187 12.11 14.36 8.64
CA ASP A 187 12.50 13.68 9.87
C ASP A 187 11.57 13.98 11.06
N SER A 188 10.84 15.10 11.03
CA SER A 188 9.87 15.47 12.06
C SER A 188 8.56 14.66 12.01
N GLN A 189 8.37 13.82 10.98
CA GLN A 189 7.23 12.91 10.81
C GLN A 189 7.60 11.43 10.99
N GLN A 190 8.85 11.12 11.37
CA GLN A 190 9.24 9.77 11.78
C GLN A 190 8.78 9.49 13.22
N THR A 191 7.47 9.34 13.42
CA THR A 191 7.02 8.49 14.53
C THR A 191 7.29 7.04 14.12
N ALA A 192 7.80 6.22 15.03
CA ALA A 192 8.22 4.82 14.80
C ALA A 192 7.12 3.87 14.26
N ASN A 193 5.95 4.39 13.87
CA ASN A 193 4.76 3.66 13.43
C ASN A 193 4.53 3.65 11.90
N THR A 194 5.28 4.41 11.11
CA THR A 194 4.99 4.58 9.66
C THR A 194 5.83 3.70 8.74
N LEU A 195 7.03 3.27 9.16
CA LEU A 195 7.97 2.46 8.35
C LEU A 195 8.35 1.14 9.04
N LEU A 196 7.35 0.43 9.58
CA LEU A 196 7.57 -0.90 10.11
C LEU A 196 7.58 -1.91 8.95
N PRO A 197 8.59 -2.80 8.83
CA PRO A 197 8.62 -3.84 7.79
C PRO A 197 7.32 -4.64 7.63
N PRO A 198 6.54 -4.94 8.68
CA PRO A 198 5.23 -5.62 8.56
C PRO A 198 4.13 -4.82 7.84
N LYS A 199 4.31 -3.51 7.61
CA LYS A 199 3.34 -2.65 6.91
C LYS A 199 3.66 -2.47 5.42
N LEU A 200 4.75 -3.05 4.95
CA LEU A 200 5.21 -2.98 3.56
C LEU A 200 5.16 -4.37 2.94
N LEU A 201 4.66 -4.47 1.70
CA LEU A 201 4.64 -5.72 0.96
C LEU A 201 6.05 -6.28 0.78
N THR A 202 6.19 -7.60 0.85
CA THR A 202 7.46 -8.28 0.56
C THR A 202 8.01 -7.84 -0.80
N GLY A 203 9.28 -7.44 -0.84
CA GLY A 203 9.95 -6.94 -2.05
C GLY A 203 9.82 -5.43 -2.27
N SER A 204 8.95 -4.73 -1.55
CA SER A 204 8.95 -3.26 -1.53
C SER A 204 10.11 -2.72 -0.69
N VAL A 205 10.79 -1.71 -1.21
CA VAL A 205 11.91 -1.03 -0.54
C VAL A 205 11.56 0.44 -0.38
N LEU A 206 11.75 0.97 0.83
CA LEU A 206 11.74 2.40 1.12
C LEU A 206 13.07 2.81 1.75
N TYR A 207 13.38 4.10 1.68
CA TYR A 207 14.48 4.70 2.42
C TYR A 207 13.89 5.61 3.50
N ASP A 208 14.35 5.48 4.74
CA ASP A 208 13.97 6.42 5.80
C ASP A 208 14.65 7.79 5.61
N GLY A 209 14.29 8.79 6.43
CA GLY A 209 14.86 10.14 6.35
C GLY A 209 16.36 10.21 6.68
N LEU A 210 16.95 9.12 7.19
CA LEU A 210 18.38 8.97 7.42
C LEU A 210 19.08 8.20 6.28
N GLY A 211 18.35 7.82 5.23
CA GLY A 211 18.86 7.10 4.06
C GLY A 211 19.04 5.60 4.26
N LYS A 212 18.51 5.01 5.33
CA LYS A 212 18.58 3.56 5.58
C LYS A 212 17.46 2.85 4.82
N GLN A 213 17.83 1.72 4.21
CA GLN A 213 16.91 0.86 3.49
C GLN A 213 15.98 0.09 4.45
N VAL A 214 14.67 0.21 4.25
CA VAL A 214 13.61 -0.56 4.91
C VAL A 214 12.98 -1.48 3.86
N THR A 215 13.07 -2.78 4.08
CA THR A 215 12.48 -3.80 3.18
C THR A 215 11.18 -4.34 3.79
N GLY A 216 10.13 -4.42 2.99
CA GLY A 216 8.84 -4.95 3.42
C GLY A 216 8.84 -6.45 3.70
N THR A 217 7.99 -6.87 4.64
CA THR A 217 7.83 -8.25 5.09
C THR A 217 6.38 -8.75 5.06
N MET A 218 5.41 -7.89 4.72
CA MET A 218 4.01 -8.28 4.61
C MET A 218 3.79 -9.17 3.40
N ALA A 219 3.35 -10.40 3.63
CA ALA A 219 3.00 -11.31 2.54
C ALA A 219 1.79 -10.78 1.75
N ASN A 220 1.91 -10.80 0.42
CA ASN A 220 0.75 -10.60 -0.47
C ASN A 220 -0.01 -11.92 -0.59
N ARG A 221 -1.28 -11.94 -0.18
CA ARG A 221 -2.16 -13.11 -0.25
C ARG A 221 -3.18 -13.03 -1.39
N GLY A 222 -3.19 -11.94 -2.16
CA GLY A 222 -4.08 -11.73 -3.30
C GLY A 222 -5.56 -11.85 -2.94
N ALA A 223 -6.33 -12.53 -3.79
CA ALA A 223 -7.77 -12.73 -3.71
C ALA A 223 -8.24 -13.70 -2.60
N GLY A 224 -7.56 -13.72 -1.45
CA GLY A 224 -7.75 -14.75 -0.43
C GLY A 224 -9.21 -15.06 -0.15
N SER A 225 -9.60 -16.31 -0.42
CA SER A 225 -10.97 -16.77 -0.33
C SER A 225 -11.13 -17.72 0.85
N ILE A 226 -12.22 -17.56 1.59
CA ILE A 226 -12.52 -18.33 2.81
C ILE A 226 -13.84 -19.06 2.57
N THR A 227 -13.86 -20.37 2.86
CA THR A 227 -15.12 -21.13 2.89
C THR A 227 -15.47 -21.39 4.35
N PRO A 228 -16.51 -20.75 4.91
CA PRO A 228 -16.97 -21.04 6.26
C PRO A 228 -17.44 -22.49 6.38
N GLY A 229 -17.07 -23.15 7.48
CA GLY A 229 -17.57 -24.47 7.86
C GLY A 229 -18.22 -24.44 9.24
N GLY A 230 -18.51 -25.62 9.81
CA GLY A 230 -19.08 -25.75 11.16
C GLY A 230 -18.15 -25.37 12.32
N SER A 231 -16.97 -24.81 12.03
CA SER A 231 -15.99 -24.36 13.03
C SER A 231 -15.34 -23.04 12.59
N PRO A 232 -14.87 -22.21 13.53
CA PRO A 232 -14.19 -20.96 13.20
C PRO A 232 -12.96 -21.22 12.32
N VAL A 233 -12.84 -20.44 11.23
CA VAL A 233 -11.66 -20.46 10.34
C VAL A 233 -10.82 -19.22 10.62
N SER A 234 -9.54 -19.41 10.96
CA SER A 234 -8.62 -18.30 11.18
C SER A 234 -8.18 -17.69 9.84
N ILE A 235 -8.15 -16.36 9.78
CA ILE A 235 -7.66 -15.61 8.63
C ILE A 235 -6.16 -15.35 8.81
N PRO A 236 -5.30 -15.88 7.94
CA PRO A 236 -3.87 -15.64 8.05
C PRO A 236 -3.50 -14.15 7.86
N GLU A 237 -2.52 -13.65 8.61
CA GLU A 237 -2.04 -12.26 8.51
C GLU A 237 -1.39 -11.96 7.14
N GLY A 238 -1.67 -10.81 6.54
CA GLY A 238 -1.11 -10.37 5.26
C GLY A 238 -2.03 -9.42 4.50
N TYR A 239 -1.61 -9.00 3.31
CA TYR A 239 -2.40 -8.13 2.43
C TYR A 239 -3.34 -8.98 1.56
N TYR A 240 -4.63 -8.63 1.54
CA TYR A 240 -5.64 -9.17 0.64
C TYR A 240 -6.10 -8.07 -0.30
N ASP A 241 -6.20 -8.37 -1.59
CA ASP A 241 -6.45 -7.36 -2.64
C ASP A 241 -7.93 -6.92 -2.77
N GLY A 242 -8.80 -7.44 -1.91
CA GLY A 242 -10.24 -7.14 -1.92
C GLY A 242 -11.04 -7.84 -3.02
N THR A 243 -10.41 -8.68 -3.85
CA THR A 243 -11.08 -9.49 -4.88
C THR A 243 -11.43 -10.90 -4.41
N GLY A 244 -11.00 -11.26 -3.19
CA GLY A 244 -11.36 -12.51 -2.54
C GLY A 244 -12.82 -12.58 -2.10
N THR A 245 -13.31 -13.79 -1.86
CA THR A 245 -14.70 -14.03 -1.47
C THR A 245 -14.78 -14.79 -0.14
N VAL A 246 -15.81 -14.50 0.64
CA VAL A 246 -16.23 -15.36 1.76
C VAL A 246 -17.41 -16.18 1.26
N GLY A 247 -17.23 -17.49 1.15
CA GLY A 247 -18.27 -18.42 0.74
C GLY A 247 -19.51 -18.28 1.61
N ALA A 248 -20.68 -18.41 1.00
CA ALA A 248 -21.93 -18.45 1.76
C ALA A 248 -21.94 -19.67 2.68
N CYS A 249 -22.35 -19.48 3.94
CA CYS A 249 -22.73 -20.62 4.78
C CYS A 249 -23.98 -21.23 4.16
N ALA A 250 -23.85 -22.36 3.47
CA ALA A 250 -25.00 -23.02 2.86
C ALA A 250 -25.99 -23.42 3.96
N ALA A 251 -27.20 -22.87 3.91
CA ALA A 251 -28.32 -23.46 4.62
C ALA A 251 -28.47 -24.92 4.12
N PRO A 252 -28.82 -25.89 4.98
CA PRO A 252 -29.05 -27.25 4.53
C PRO A 252 -30.23 -27.26 3.54
N THR A 253 -29.92 -27.25 2.25
CA THR A 253 -30.86 -27.59 1.18
C THR A 253 -30.89 -29.12 1.09
N GLY A 254 -32.06 -29.69 0.83
CA GLY A 254 -32.21 -31.15 0.73
C GLY A 254 -32.58 -31.85 2.02
N VAL A 255 -33.51 -31.33 2.83
CA VAL A 255 -34.04 -32.07 3.99
C VAL A 255 -34.56 -33.45 3.55
N GLU A 256 -35.16 -33.55 2.37
CA GLU A 256 -35.58 -34.78 1.70
C GLU A 256 -34.42 -35.71 1.31
N THR A 257 -33.21 -35.18 1.14
CA THR A 257 -31.98 -35.95 0.89
C THR A 257 -31.27 -36.39 2.18
N ILE A 258 -31.68 -35.84 3.33
CA ILE A 258 -31.10 -36.13 4.65
C ILE A 258 -32.04 -37.03 5.47
N LEU A 259 -33.35 -36.86 5.31
CA LEU A 259 -34.33 -37.66 6.02
C LEU A 259 -34.50 -39.02 5.33
N GLY A 260 -34.20 -40.10 6.05
CA GLY A 260 -34.61 -41.46 5.72
C GLY A 260 -36.13 -41.59 5.55
N SER A 261 -36.54 -42.33 4.53
CA SER A 261 -37.93 -42.64 4.21
C SER A 261 -38.57 -43.52 5.29
N ASN A 262 -39.85 -43.24 5.58
CA ASN A 262 -40.67 -43.98 6.53
C ASN A 262 -41.48 -45.12 5.88
N ILE A 263 -41.33 -45.35 4.58
CA ILE A 263 -42.00 -46.46 3.89
C ILE A 263 -41.60 -47.81 4.49
N GLY A 264 -42.54 -48.75 4.48
CA GLY A 264 -42.30 -50.12 4.94
C GLY A 264 -41.22 -50.79 4.10
N ARG A 265 -40.28 -51.46 4.78
CA ARG A 265 -39.23 -52.27 4.15
C ARG A 265 -38.92 -53.55 4.92
N ASP A 266 -38.22 -54.48 4.31
CA ASP A 266 -37.64 -55.61 5.03
C ASP A 266 -36.54 -55.11 5.99
N LYS A 267 -36.46 -55.70 7.19
CA LYS A 267 -35.55 -55.30 8.28
C LYS A 267 -34.08 -55.17 7.88
N THR A 268 -33.62 -55.98 6.92
CA THR A 268 -32.23 -56.00 6.44
C THR A 268 -31.99 -55.07 5.26
N THR A 269 -33.04 -54.47 4.70
CA THR A 269 -32.93 -53.56 3.56
C THR A 269 -32.38 -52.21 4.02
N THR A 270 -31.36 -51.72 3.32
CA THR A 270 -30.74 -50.41 3.57
C THR A 270 -31.76 -49.29 3.45
N GLN A 271 -31.85 -48.45 4.49
CA GLN A 271 -32.70 -47.26 4.50
C GLN A 271 -32.26 -46.22 3.45
N ARG A 272 -33.20 -45.82 2.60
CA ARG A 272 -33.12 -44.76 1.58
C ARG A 272 -33.69 -43.46 2.12
N THR A 273 -33.38 -42.35 1.46
CA THR A 273 -33.91 -41.02 1.76
C THR A 273 -35.33 -40.84 1.22
N ILE A 274 -36.07 -39.83 1.70
CA ILE A 274 -37.38 -39.45 1.15
C ILE A 274 -37.27 -39.13 -0.35
N SER A 275 -36.21 -38.43 -0.77
CA SER A 275 -35.99 -38.14 -2.20
C SER A 275 -35.75 -39.38 -3.05
N GLN A 276 -35.10 -40.40 -2.49
CA GLN A 276 -34.84 -41.66 -3.19
C GLN A 276 -36.08 -42.53 -3.27
N GLU A 277 -37.08 -42.35 -2.41
CA GLU A 277 -38.33 -43.13 -2.43
C GLU A 277 -39.04 -43.05 -3.79
N TYR A 278 -39.01 -41.88 -4.44
CA TYR A 278 -39.63 -41.66 -5.76
C TYR A 278 -39.14 -42.62 -6.86
N SER A 279 -37.90 -43.12 -6.77
CA SER A 279 -37.30 -43.93 -7.83
C SER A 279 -37.38 -45.44 -7.61
N TYR A 280 -37.85 -45.90 -6.44
CA TYR A 280 -37.75 -47.31 -6.02
C TYR A 280 -39.06 -47.88 -5.46
N PHE A 281 -40.18 -47.42 -6.01
CA PHE A 281 -41.49 -47.95 -5.69
C PHE A 281 -41.54 -49.48 -5.93
N ASP A 282 -41.60 -50.24 -4.82
CA ASP A 282 -41.83 -51.70 -4.79
C ASP A 282 -40.67 -52.59 -5.29
N SER A 283 -39.41 -52.22 -5.01
CA SER A 283 -38.22 -53.05 -5.32
C SER A 283 -37.24 -53.16 -4.14
N ASP A 284 -36.32 -54.12 -4.17
CA ASP A 284 -35.22 -54.26 -3.17
C ASP A 284 -35.66 -54.39 -1.70
N GLY A 285 -36.82 -55.00 -1.46
CA GLY A 285 -37.39 -55.17 -0.11
C GLY A 285 -38.14 -53.93 0.41
N TYR A 286 -38.29 -52.88 -0.40
CA TYR A 286 -39.24 -51.78 -0.17
C TYR A 286 -40.65 -52.19 -0.59
N ARG A 287 -41.66 -51.71 0.14
CA ARG A 287 -43.07 -52.02 -0.13
C ARG A 287 -43.93 -50.77 -0.12
N ALA A 288 -44.47 -50.43 -1.29
CA ALA A 288 -45.48 -49.39 -1.41
C ALA A 288 -46.83 -49.84 -0.81
N ARG A 289 -47.08 -51.15 -0.85
CA ARG A 289 -48.26 -51.78 -0.24
C ARG A 289 -47.87 -52.50 1.06
N PRO A 290 -48.45 -52.12 2.21
CA PRO A 290 -48.18 -52.82 3.46
C PRO A 290 -48.57 -54.31 3.39
N VAL A 291 -47.72 -55.15 3.96
CA VAL A 291 -47.93 -56.59 4.17
C VAL A 291 -48.11 -56.81 5.66
N VAL A 292 -49.30 -57.25 6.06
CA VAL A 292 -49.71 -57.39 7.47
C VAL A 292 -48.71 -58.18 8.32
N ALA A 293 -48.07 -59.21 7.76
CA ALA A 293 -47.11 -60.04 8.49
C ALA A 293 -45.74 -59.38 8.73
N LYS A 294 -45.42 -58.29 8.00
CA LYS A 294 -44.09 -57.66 7.97
C LYS A 294 -44.12 -56.18 8.41
N ASP A 295 -45.20 -55.49 8.11
CA ASP A 295 -45.37 -54.06 8.31
C ASP A 295 -46.23 -53.80 9.56
N ASP A 296 -45.69 -54.23 10.70
CA ASP A 296 -46.21 -53.90 12.02
C ASP A 296 -45.45 -52.74 12.66
N ASP A 297 -45.97 -52.25 13.78
CA ASP A 297 -45.38 -51.17 14.57
C ASP A 297 -44.17 -51.61 15.40
N GLY A 298 -43.69 -52.85 15.24
CA GLY A 298 -42.53 -53.42 15.92
C GLY A 298 -42.74 -53.82 17.38
N SER A 299 -43.95 -53.66 17.95
CA SER A 299 -44.22 -53.89 19.38
C SER A 299 -43.90 -55.31 19.87
N ASN A 300 -44.02 -56.31 19.01
CA ASN A 300 -43.77 -57.73 19.30
C ASN A 300 -42.33 -58.20 19.00
N ALA A 301 -41.43 -57.31 18.57
CA ALA A 301 -40.04 -57.62 18.20
C ALA A 301 -39.85 -58.64 17.06
N VAL A 302 -40.89 -58.93 16.24
CA VAL A 302 -40.77 -59.87 15.12
C VAL A 302 -40.03 -59.20 13.96
N ASN A 303 -40.50 -58.02 13.55
CA ASN A 303 -39.97 -57.29 12.40
C ASN A 303 -38.93 -56.20 12.77
N VAL A 304 -38.65 -56.03 14.06
CA VAL A 304 -37.70 -55.06 14.62
C VAL A 304 -36.77 -55.75 15.64
N THR A 305 -35.50 -55.40 15.69
CA THR A 305 -34.56 -55.83 16.74
C THR A 305 -34.41 -54.72 17.78
N PHE A 306 -34.78 -55.00 19.02
CA PHE A 306 -34.56 -54.09 20.15
C PHE A 306 -33.06 -53.93 20.43
N ALA A 307 -32.67 -52.77 20.95
CA ALA A 307 -31.31 -52.56 21.43
C ALA A 307 -31.03 -53.48 22.60
N VAL A 308 -29.96 -54.27 22.46
CA VAL A 308 -29.41 -55.11 23.53
C VAL A 308 -28.95 -54.19 24.65
N ARG A 309 -29.32 -54.51 25.89
CA ARG A 309 -28.98 -53.67 27.04
C ARG A 309 -27.46 -53.72 27.29
N PRO A 310 -26.75 -52.58 27.37
CA PRO A 310 -25.36 -52.52 27.81
C PRO A 310 -25.19 -53.04 29.25
N SER A 311 -24.11 -53.79 29.48
CA SER A 311 -23.81 -54.43 30.77
C SER A 311 -22.62 -53.81 31.50
N VAL A 312 -21.81 -53.00 30.82
CA VAL A 312 -20.59 -52.39 31.38
C VAL A 312 -20.82 -50.90 31.61
N ASN A 313 -20.42 -50.39 32.77
CA ASN A 313 -20.51 -48.95 33.04
C ASN A 313 -19.60 -48.14 32.10
N CYS A 314 -20.07 -46.99 31.66
CA CYS A 314 -19.38 -46.13 30.71
C CYS A 314 -19.94 -44.71 30.71
N GLY A 315 -19.18 -43.76 30.18
CA GLY A 315 -19.60 -42.37 30.02
C GLY A 315 -19.75 -41.62 31.34
N THR A 316 -19.21 -42.12 32.44
CA THR A 316 -19.44 -41.56 33.79
C THR A 316 -18.47 -40.46 34.17
N THR A 317 -17.28 -40.39 33.56
CA THR A 317 -16.20 -39.46 33.98
C THR A 317 -15.78 -38.47 32.90
N GLN A 318 -16.19 -38.68 31.66
CA GLN A 318 -15.76 -37.86 30.53
C GLN A 318 -16.40 -36.46 30.54
N ALA A 319 -15.66 -35.48 30.03
CA ALA A 319 -15.99 -34.07 30.14
C ALA A 319 -16.98 -33.59 29.06
N THR A 320 -17.05 -34.26 27.92
CA THR A 320 -17.97 -33.94 26.81
C THR A 320 -18.89 -35.10 26.46
N ILE A 321 -20.04 -34.80 25.83
CA ILE A 321 -20.97 -35.83 25.35
C ILE A 321 -20.31 -36.74 24.30
N ALA A 322 -19.45 -36.20 23.45
CA ALA A 322 -18.74 -36.98 22.43
C ALA A 322 -17.78 -38.00 23.05
N GLU A 323 -17.00 -37.59 24.04
CA GLU A 323 -16.11 -38.48 24.79
C GLU A 323 -16.89 -39.54 25.57
N LYS A 324 -18.01 -39.17 26.19
CA LYS A 324 -18.90 -40.12 26.88
C LYS A 324 -19.41 -41.22 25.92
N ILE A 325 -19.86 -40.83 24.73
CA ILE A 325 -20.29 -41.79 23.69
C ILE A 325 -19.12 -42.67 23.22
N SER A 326 -17.93 -42.10 23.03
CA SER A 326 -16.74 -42.85 22.63
C SER A 326 -16.32 -43.87 23.69
N ASP A 327 -16.38 -43.49 24.96
CA ASP A 327 -16.14 -44.41 26.07
C ASP A 327 -17.17 -45.54 26.08
N CYS A 328 -18.46 -45.23 25.97
CA CYS A 328 -19.51 -46.25 25.88
C CYS A 328 -19.35 -47.19 24.68
N ALA A 329 -18.98 -46.67 23.52
CA ALA A 329 -18.66 -47.48 22.35
C ALA A 329 -17.49 -48.44 22.59
N THR A 330 -16.47 -47.99 23.32
CA THR A 330 -15.31 -48.81 23.68
C THR A 330 -15.70 -49.91 24.67
N GLN A 331 -16.45 -49.57 25.71
CA GLN A 331 -16.78 -50.50 26.80
C GLN A 331 -17.86 -51.52 26.43
N ASN A 332 -18.85 -51.14 25.61
CA ASN A 332 -20.02 -51.98 25.30
C ASN A 332 -20.11 -52.38 23.82
N GLY A 333 -19.17 -51.94 22.97
CA GLY A 333 -19.12 -52.31 21.55
C GLY A 333 -20.45 -52.04 20.82
N ALA A 334 -20.96 -53.07 20.14
CA ALA A 334 -22.22 -52.98 19.38
C ALA A 334 -23.43 -52.64 20.26
N ASN A 335 -23.40 -52.92 21.56
CA ASN A 335 -24.51 -52.63 22.49
C ASN A 335 -24.58 -51.15 22.91
N ALA A 336 -23.55 -50.35 22.61
CA ALA A 336 -23.59 -48.89 22.78
C ALA A 336 -24.22 -48.15 21.59
N SER A 337 -24.76 -48.89 20.61
CA SER A 337 -25.36 -48.29 19.43
C SER A 337 -26.56 -49.07 18.92
N TRP A 338 -27.54 -48.33 18.43
CA TRP A 338 -28.68 -48.90 17.72
C TRP A 338 -28.89 -48.11 16.43
N ASN A 339 -29.15 -48.81 15.33
CA ASN A 339 -29.37 -48.18 14.03
C ASN A 339 -30.67 -48.70 13.44
N GLY A 340 -31.70 -47.86 13.43
CA GLY A 340 -33.00 -48.20 12.86
C GLY A 340 -32.94 -48.56 11.38
N ALA A 341 -31.95 -48.06 10.64
CA ALA A 341 -31.77 -48.38 9.23
C ALA A 341 -31.55 -49.88 8.97
N THR A 342 -30.96 -50.61 9.92
CA THR A 342 -30.65 -52.06 9.79
C THR A 342 -31.36 -52.93 10.81
N LYS A 343 -31.90 -52.35 11.88
CA LYS A 343 -32.56 -53.08 12.96
C LYS A 343 -34.09 -52.95 12.91
N ALA A 344 -34.64 -52.03 12.13
CA ALA A 344 -36.08 -51.80 12.03
C ALA A 344 -36.56 -51.76 10.56
N ASN A 345 -37.88 -51.82 10.39
CA ASN A 345 -38.58 -51.87 9.10
C ASN A 345 -39.12 -50.50 8.63
N GLY A 346 -38.85 -49.40 9.34
CA GLY A 346 -39.31 -48.04 9.02
C GLY A 346 -38.20 -46.98 9.04
N GLY A 347 -38.54 -45.69 8.96
CA GLY A 347 -37.58 -44.58 8.83
C GLY A 347 -36.80 -44.20 10.09
N GLN A 348 -36.70 -45.12 11.05
CA GLN A 348 -36.02 -44.93 12.33
C GLN A 348 -34.52 -44.63 12.17
N GLY A 349 -33.99 -43.81 13.09
CA GLY A 349 -32.64 -43.26 13.02
C GLY A 349 -31.62 -43.99 13.91
N PRO A 350 -30.36 -43.52 13.90
CA PRO A 350 -29.34 -44.03 14.81
C PRO A 350 -29.46 -43.43 16.22
N TRP A 351 -29.12 -44.25 17.21
CA TRP A 351 -29.04 -43.89 18.61
C TRP A 351 -27.70 -44.34 19.20
N ARG A 352 -27.18 -43.54 20.13
CA ARG A 352 -25.90 -43.80 20.82
C ARG A 352 -26.08 -43.79 22.32
N LEU A 353 -25.50 -44.77 22.99
CA LEU A 353 -25.41 -44.78 24.44
C LEU A 353 -24.43 -43.68 24.88
N VAL A 354 -24.89 -42.80 25.75
CA VAL A 354 -24.09 -41.71 26.30
C VAL A 354 -23.52 -42.10 27.64
N THR A 355 -24.34 -42.68 28.52
CA THR A 355 -23.87 -43.13 29.83
C THR A 355 -24.54 -44.44 30.20
N ARG A 356 -23.76 -45.34 30.80
CA ARG A 356 -24.23 -46.49 31.57
C ARG A 356 -23.65 -46.37 32.97
N GLY A 357 -24.48 -46.15 33.98
CA GLY A 357 -24.01 -45.99 35.35
C GLY A 357 -25.08 -46.35 36.36
N GLY A 358 -24.70 -47.06 37.43
CA GLY A 358 -25.61 -47.39 38.53
C GLY A 358 -26.83 -48.23 38.15
N GLY A 359 -26.78 -48.98 37.05
CA GLY A 359 -27.96 -49.72 36.56
C GLY A 359 -28.76 -48.99 35.45
N TYR A 360 -28.48 -47.70 35.21
CA TYR A 360 -29.26 -46.85 34.31
C TYR A 360 -28.52 -46.42 33.05
N GLU A 361 -29.31 -46.02 32.05
CA GLU A 361 -28.88 -45.69 30.70
C GLU A 361 -29.37 -44.31 30.26
N VAL A 362 -28.47 -43.54 29.66
CA VAL A 362 -28.83 -42.32 28.92
C VAL A 362 -28.47 -42.52 27.46
N TRP A 363 -29.43 -42.32 26.58
CA TRP A 363 -29.26 -42.48 25.14
C TRP A 363 -29.42 -41.15 24.42
N ARG A 364 -28.68 -40.95 23.33
CA ARG A 364 -28.82 -39.81 22.44
C ARG A 364 -29.45 -40.26 21.13
N ASP A 365 -30.49 -39.56 20.71
CA ASP A 365 -30.99 -39.62 19.35
C ASP A 365 -30.03 -38.85 18.44
N GLU A 366 -29.40 -39.51 17.47
CA GLU A 366 -28.40 -38.87 16.63
C GLU A 366 -29.01 -37.93 15.58
N ARG A 367 -30.32 -37.98 15.35
CA ARG A 367 -30.99 -37.10 14.40
C ARG A 367 -31.31 -35.74 15.02
N THR A 368 -31.78 -35.76 16.27
CA THR A 368 -32.14 -34.54 17.02
C THR A 368 -31.04 -34.05 17.96
N LYS A 369 -30.05 -34.91 18.26
CA LYS A 369 -29.02 -34.73 19.31
C LYS A 369 -29.59 -34.58 20.72
N LEU A 370 -30.86 -34.87 20.92
CA LEU A 370 -31.50 -34.86 22.23
C LEU A 370 -31.06 -36.07 23.05
N LEU A 371 -30.78 -35.81 24.32
CA LEU A 371 -30.47 -36.83 25.33
C LEU A 371 -31.76 -37.30 25.97
N TRP A 372 -31.89 -38.59 26.21
CA TRP A 372 -33.04 -39.21 26.85
C TRP A 372 -32.58 -39.94 28.10
N SER A 373 -33.08 -39.49 29.25
CA SER A 373 -32.78 -40.10 30.55
C SER A 373 -33.35 -41.51 30.64
N ASP A 374 -32.94 -42.27 31.66
CA ASP A 374 -33.65 -43.46 32.09
C ASP A 374 -35.00 -43.09 32.74
N ALA A 375 -35.78 -44.11 33.08
CA ALA A 375 -36.99 -44.07 33.86
C ALA A 375 -36.72 -43.50 35.26
N LEU A 376 -37.42 -42.41 35.62
CA LEU A 376 -37.27 -41.81 36.95
C LEU A 376 -38.16 -42.52 37.98
N ALA A 377 -39.44 -42.19 38.02
CA ALA A 377 -40.44 -42.91 38.81
C ALA A 377 -41.86 -42.54 38.37
N TYR A 378 -42.83 -43.26 38.94
CA TYR A 378 -44.25 -42.98 38.90
C TYR A 378 -44.58 -41.76 39.76
N THR A 379 -45.22 -40.74 39.17
CA THR A 379 -45.52 -39.48 39.87
C THR A 379 -46.63 -38.71 39.17
N SER A 380 -47.09 -37.61 39.77
CA SER A 380 -48.08 -36.73 39.16
C SER A 380 -47.50 -35.94 37.99
N TRP A 381 -48.36 -35.46 37.10
CA TRP A 381 -47.93 -34.54 36.04
C TRP A 381 -47.36 -33.25 36.64
N CYS A 382 -47.98 -32.71 37.70
CA CYS A 382 -47.52 -31.47 38.33
C CYS A 382 -46.07 -31.57 38.79
N ARG A 383 -45.69 -32.66 39.49
CA ARG A 383 -44.31 -32.90 39.94
C ARG A 383 -43.36 -33.21 38.78
N SER A 384 -43.83 -33.97 37.79
CA SER A 384 -43.05 -34.30 36.58
C SER A 384 -42.63 -33.04 35.82
N ALA A 385 -43.58 -32.13 35.62
CA ALA A 385 -43.42 -30.91 34.84
C ALA A 385 -42.83 -29.76 35.66
N GLY A 386 -42.81 -29.84 37.00
CA GLY A 386 -42.47 -28.70 37.84
C GLY A 386 -43.54 -27.60 37.82
N ASN A 387 -44.80 -27.95 37.59
CA ASN A 387 -45.88 -26.96 37.54
C ASN A 387 -46.39 -26.65 38.94
N ILE A 388 -46.60 -25.36 39.24
CA ILE A 388 -47.17 -24.87 40.51
C ILE A 388 -48.46 -24.06 40.32
N GLU A 389 -48.95 -23.97 39.08
CA GLU A 389 -50.13 -23.15 38.78
C GLU A 389 -51.42 -23.82 39.27
N ASN A 390 -52.29 -23.02 39.89
CA ASN A 390 -53.66 -23.40 40.21
C ASN A 390 -54.62 -22.97 39.09
N ALA A 391 -54.53 -23.65 37.95
CA ALA A 391 -55.31 -23.35 36.76
C ALA A 391 -55.81 -24.63 36.11
N GLY A 392 -57.00 -24.61 35.49
CA GLY A 392 -57.54 -25.75 34.75
C GLY A 392 -57.93 -26.92 35.64
N GLY A 393 -58.71 -26.65 36.70
CA GLY A 393 -59.47 -27.62 37.51
C GLY A 393 -58.70 -28.68 38.30
N ILE A 394 -57.36 -28.71 38.22
CA ILE A 394 -56.49 -29.44 39.14
C ILE A 394 -55.50 -28.46 39.73
N ASP A 395 -55.43 -28.46 41.06
CA ASP A 395 -54.52 -27.63 41.81
C ASP A 395 -53.12 -28.26 41.83
N CYS A 396 -52.17 -27.63 41.14
CA CYS A 396 -50.75 -27.92 41.27
C CYS A 396 -50.07 -27.01 42.31
N ALA A 397 -50.80 -26.22 43.10
CA ALA A 397 -50.21 -25.32 44.06
C ALA A 397 -49.33 -26.07 45.09
N PRO A 398 -48.26 -25.43 45.58
CA PRO A 398 -47.42 -25.98 46.63
C PRO A 398 -48.25 -26.33 47.86
N GLY A 399 -48.08 -27.55 48.39
CA GLY A 399 -48.79 -28.04 49.56
C GLY A 399 -50.15 -28.69 49.25
N GLY A 400 -50.55 -28.73 47.98
CA GLY A 400 -51.70 -29.50 47.53
C GLY A 400 -51.40 -31.01 47.37
N PHE A 401 -52.40 -31.79 46.95
CA PHE A 401 -52.20 -33.22 46.69
C PHE A 401 -51.21 -33.49 45.55
N SER A 402 -51.12 -32.59 44.58
CA SER A 402 -50.35 -32.78 43.36
C SER A 402 -48.92 -32.24 43.42
N GLN A 403 -48.58 -31.40 44.41
CA GLN A 403 -47.25 -30.82 44.65
C GLN A 403 -47.00 -30.71 46.16
N PRO A 404 -45.86 -31.18 46.70
CA PRO A 404 -45.53 -30.96 48.10
C PRO A 404 -45.37 -29.46 48.44
N ALA A 405 -45.31 -29.14 49.74
CA ALA A 405 -45.19 -27.76 50.22
C ALA A 405 -43.93 -27.07 49.68
N THR A 406 -42.83 -27.80 49.56
CA THR A 406 -41.66 -27.40 48.78
C THR A 406 -41.82 -28.01 47.38
N PRO A 407 -42.09 -27.21 46.32
CA PRO A 407 -42.41 -27.74 45.00
C PRO A 407 -41.34 -28.64 44.42
N GLU A 408 -41.76 -29.68 43.72
CA GLU A 408 -40.88 -30.59 43.01
C GLU A 408 -40.95 -30.37 41.49
N SER A 409 -39.80 -30.46 40.84
CA SER A 409 -39.67 -30.58 39.39
C SER A 409 -38.74 -31.74 39.09
N TRP A 410 -39.26 -32.82 38.52
CA TRP A 410 -38.46 -34.04 38.35
C TRP A 410 -37.45 -33.94 37.21
N CYS A 411 -37.79 -33.19 36.17
CA CYS A 411 -36.91 -33.03 35.02
C CYS A 411 -36.13 -31.73 35.02
N ALA A 412 -36.81 -30.59 35.19
CA ALA A 412 -36.17 -29.28 35.06
C ALA A 412 -35.55 -28.82 36.38
N GLU A 413 -34.27 -28.50 36.33
CA GLU A 413 -33.55 -27.86 37.44
C GLU A 413 -33.88 -26.36 37.41
N SER A 414 -34.60 -25.87 38.42
CA SER A 414 -35.03 -24.47 38.51
C SER A 414 -35.00 -23.99 39.95
N ALA A 415 -34.69 -22.70 40.14
CA ALA A 415 -34.71 -22.07 41.45
C ALA A 415 -36.11 -22.16 42.09
N GLY A 416 -36.16 -22.51 43.37
CA GLY A 416 -37.42 -22.70 44.11
C GLY A 416 -38.05 -24.09 43.97
N PHE A 417 -37.43 -25.01 43.22
CA PHE A 417 -37.86 -26.40 43.11
C PHE A 417 -36.83 -27.37 43.66
N VAL A 418 -37.31 -28.42 44.34
CA VAL A 418 -36.51 -29.62 44.60
C VAL A 418 -36.58 -30.51 43.37
N THR A 419 -35.45 -31.01 42.90
CA THR A 419 -35.40 -32.02 41.83
C THR A 419 -35.00 -33.36 42.46
N PRO A 420 -35.94 -34.29 42.73
CA PRO A 420 -35.62 -35.52 43.45
C PRO A 420 -34.54 -36.40 42.78
N ALA A 421 -34.34 -36.22 41.47
CA ALA A 421 -33.28 -36.84 40.68
C ALA A 421 -32.30 -35.78 40.12
N THR A 422 -31.87 -34.82 40.95
CA THR A 422 -30.83 -33.84 40.55
C THR A 422 -29.52 -34.59 40.39
N TYR A 423 -28.90 -34.51 39.21
CA TYR A 423 -27.62 -35.17 38.94
C TYR A 423 -27.57 -36.67 39.28
N ASP A 424 -28.70 -37.38 39.15
CA ASP A 424 -28.77 -38.83 39.35
C ASP A 424 -28.16 -39.57 38.15
N SER A 425 -27.60 -40.76 38.39
CA SER A 425 -27.24 -41.78 37.41
C SER A 425 -28.29 -42.04 36.33
N ARG A 426 -29.59 -41.89 36.61
CA ARG A 426 -30.69 -41.96 35.61
C ARG A 426 -30.63 -40.85 34.57
N LYS A 427 -30.05 -39.70 34.91
CA LYS A 427 -29.71 -38.59 34.01
C LYS A 427 -28.22 -38.59 33.65
N GLY A 428 -27.52 -39.70 33.89
CA GLY A 428 -26.10 -39.86 33.60
C GLY A 428 -25.19 -39.03 34.49
N ASN A 429 -25.66 -38.62 35.67
CA ASN A 429 -25.03 -37.63 36.55
C ASN A 429 -24.77 -36.29 35.83
N MET A 430 -25.63 -35.93 34.87
CA MET A 430 -25.54 -34.67 34.13
C MET A 430 -26.70 -33.74 34.53
N GLY A 431 -26.44 -32.44 34.58
CA GLY A 431 -27.43 -31.38 34.73
C GLY A 431 -26.79 -30.01 34.47
N VAL A 432 -27.43 -28.91 34.87
CA VAL A 432 -26.99 -27.57 34.45
C VAL A 432 -25.64 -27.15 35.04
N GLY A 433 -25.33 -27.60 36.26
CA GLY A 433 -24.08 -27.30 36.98
C GLY A 433 -22.96 -28.33 36.80
N THR A 434 -23.13 -29.34 35.94
CA THR A 434 -22.13 -30.40 35.73
C THR A 434 -21.28 -30.13 34.49
N THR A 435 -20.20 -30.90 34.34
CA THR A 435 -19.41 -30.98 33.11
C THR A 435 -19.50 -32.41 32.56
N PRO A 436 -20.15 -32.63 31.39
CA PRO A 436 -20.82 -31.64 30.53
C PRO A 436 -22.12 -31.11 31.15
N SER A 437 -22.49 -29.88 30.77
CA SER A 437 -23.72 -29.24 31.23
C SER A 437 -24.90 -29.69 30.37
N VAL A 438 -25.96 -30.19 31.00
CA VAL A 438 -27.18 -30.64 30.33
C VAL A 438 -28.40 -30.00 30.95
N LYS A 439 -29.21 -29.34 30.13
CA LYS A 439 -30.51 -28.80 30.55
C LYS A 439 -31.60 -29.83 30.31
N TRP A 440 -32.13 -30.40 31.39
CA TRP A 440 -33.21 -31.37 31.35
C TRP A 440 -34.58 -30.71 31.41
N ARG A 441 -35.56 -31.30 30.71
CA ARG A 441 -36.98 -30.94 30.79
C ARG A 441 -37.84 -32.17 30.58
N LEU A 442 -39.10 -32.08 30.98
CA LEU A 442 -40.07 -33.11 30.61
C LEU A 442 -40.31 -33.01 29.08
N PRO A 443 -40.35 -34.13 28.33
CA PRO A 443 -40.58 -34.08 26.89
C PRO A 443 -42.01 -33.63 26.57
N SER A 444 -42.17 -32.87 25.50
CA SER A 444 -43.47 -32.53 24.93
C SER A 444 -44.02 -33.69 24.11
N ARG A 445 -45.30 -33.63 23.75
CA ARG A 445 -45.90 -34.57 22.79
C ARG A 445 -45.11 -34.64 21.48
N ALA A 446 -44.60 -33.51 21.00
CA ALA A 446 -43.82 -33.44 19.77
C ALA A 446 -42.44 -34.12 19.91
N ASP A 447 -41.78 -33.98 21.06
CA ASP A 447 -40.50 -34.67 21.31
C ASP A 447 -40.68 -36.20 21.27
N TRP A 448 -41.73 -36.71 21.91
CA TRP A 448 -42.07 -38.13 21.88
C TRP A 448 -42.41 -38.60 20.46
N MET A 449 -43.21 -37.84 19.70
CA MET A 449 -43.52 -38.18 18.31
C MET A 449 -42.26 -38.24 17.44
N GLN A 450 -41.37 -37.25 17.57
CA GLN A 450 -40.13 -37.20 16.81
C GLN A 450 -39.19 -38.34 17.18
N ALA A 451 -39.05 -38.64 18.47
CA ALA A 451 -38.25 -39.76 18.94
C ALA A 451 -38.87 -41.10 18.51
N GLU A 452 -40.20 -41.19 18.38
CA GLU A 452 -40.88 -42.44 18.03
C GLU A 452 -40.66 -42.74 16.55
N VAL A 453 -40.74 -41.71 15.70
CA VAL A 453 -40.27 -41.77 14.32
C VAL A 453 -38.81 -42.22 14.25
N ASN A 454 -37.98 -41.83 15.22
CA ASN A 454 -36.58 -42.26 15.29
C ASN A 454 -36.37 -43.63 15.97
N GLY A 455 -37.42 -44.29 16.48
CA GLY A 455 -37.37 -45.65 17.03
C GLY A 455 -37.16 -45.77 18.54
N LEU A 456 -37.56 -44.76 19.32
CA LEU A 456 -37.27 -44.70 20.77
C LEU A 456 -37.72 -45.96 21.53
N ARG A 457 -38.88 -46.56 21.20
CA ARG A 457 -39.43 -47.73 21.91
C ARG A 457 -38.52 -48.94 21.88
N PHE A 458 -37.69 -49.04 20.84
CA PHE A 458 -36.77 -50.14 20.64
C PHE A 458 -35.40 -49.87 21.28
N VAL A 459 -35.14 -48.64 21.72
CA VAL A 459 -33.83 -48.19 22.21
C VAL A 459 -33.85 -47.88 23.70
N LEU A 460 -34.83 -47.14 24.18
CA LEU A 460 -34.86 -46.70 25.56
C LEU A 460 -35.22 -47.86 26.51
N PRO A 461 -34.70 -47.89 27.74
CA PRO A 461 -35.04 -48.91 28.73
C PRO A 461 -36.46 -48.71 29.28
N SER A 462 -37.05 -49.77 29.83
CA SER A 462 -38.30 -49.73 30.62
C SER A 462 -39.53 -49.20 29.88
N MET A 463 -39.59 -49.31 28.55
CA MET A 463 -40.64 -48.71 27.73
C MET A 463 -42.04 -49.31 27.92
N GLY A 464 -42.22 -50.44 28.60
CA GLY A 464 -43.52 -51.11 28.83
C GLY A 464 -44.49 -50.41 29.79
N THR A 465 -44.56 -49.08 29.77
CA THR A 465 -45.38 -48.24 30.65
C THR A 465 -45.75 -46.91 29.97
N SER A 466 -46.54 -46.09 30.63
CA SER A 466 -46.95 -44.76 30.17
C SER A 466 -46.08 -43.64 30.73
N TRP A 467 -45.82 -42.62 29.92
CA TRP A 467 -44.89 -41.53 30.22
C TRP A 467 -45.56 -40.17 30.12
N TRP A 468 -45.40 -39.33 31.14
CA TRP A 468 -45.92 -37.97 31.08
C TRP A 468 -45.28 -37.15 29.95
N THR A 469 -46.09 -36.28 29.36
CA THR A 469 -45.61 -35.20 28.49
C THR A 469 -45.83 -33.84 29.16
N THR A 470 -45.10 -32.80 28.75
CA THR A 470 -45.40 -31.42 29.18
C THR A 470 -46.69 -30.87 28.59
N THR A 471 -47.27 -31.53 27.60
CA THR A 471 -48.40 -31.01 26.83
C THR A 471 -49.71 -31.26 27.58
N ILE A 472 -50.40 -30.18 27.92
CA ILE A 472 -51.75 -30.21 28.52
C ILE A 472 -52.79 -30.47 27.41
N GLN A 473 -53.87 -31.18 27.74
CA GLN A 473 -54.98 -31.37 26.81
C GLN A 473 -55.77 -30.06 26.67
N ALA A 474 -55.91 -29.57 25.43
CA ALA A 474 -56.55 -28.28 25.16
C ALA A 474 -58.05 -28.26 25.56
N VAL A 475 -58.76 -29.36 25.31
CA VAL A 475 -60.21 -29.48 25.57
C VAL A 475 -60.55 -29.77 27.03
N SER A 476 -59.61 -30.31 27.81
CA SER A 476 -59.77 -30.60 29.23
C SER A 476 -58.45 -30.30 29.94
N ARG A 477 -58.33 -29.08 30.46
CA ARG A 477 -57.10 -28.61 31.12
C ARG A 477 -56.78 -29.37 32.42
N ASN A 478 -57.72 -30.15 32.94
CA ASN A 478 -57.51 -31.07 34.07
C ASN A 478 -56.60 -32.25 33.68
N ASN A 479 -56.47 -32.53 32.38
CA ASN A 479 -55.72 -33.66 31.85
C ASN A 479 -54.44 -33.20 31.16
N ALA A 480 -53.42 -34.06 31.21
CA ALA A 480 -52.23 -33.96 30.39
C ALA A 480 -52.11 -35.18 29.48
N TRP A 481 -51.39 -35.01 28.37
CA TRP A 481 -51.08 -36.12 27.49
C TRP A 481 -50.00 -37.00 28.11
N TYR A 482 -50.13 -38.31 27.92
CA TYR A 482 -49.07 -39.29 28.16
C TYR A 482 -48.79 -40.08 26.89
N PHE A 483 -47.56 -40.58 26.77
CA PHE A 483 -47.13 -41.50 25.71
C PHE A 483 -47.14 -42.93 26.23
N ASP A 484 -47.85 -43.85 25.57
CA ASP A 484 -47.76 -45.28 25.87
C ASP A 484 -46.50 -45.84 25.21
N GLY A 485 -45.51 -46.19 26.02
CA GLY A 485 -44.25 -46.70 25.55
C GLY A 485 -44.28 -48.15 25.02
N THR A 486 -45.35 -48.88 25.26
CA THR A 486 -45.54 -50.23 24.72
C THR A 486 -46.05 -50.12 23.28
N ASN A 487 -47.10 -49.31 23.09
CA ASN A 487 -47.88 -49.28 21.86
C ASN A 487 -47.63 -48.04 20.98
N GLY A 488 -46.88 -47.06 21.47
CA GLY A 488 -46.51 -45.86 20.72
C GLY A 488 -47.63 -44.83 20.51
N PHE A 489 -48.80 -44.99 21.14
CA PHE A 489 -49.90 -44.02 21.03
C PHE A 489 -49.90 -42.99 22.17
N PHE A 490 -50.71 -41.94 22.02
CA PHE A 490 -50.92 -40.94 23.06
C PHE A 490 -52.29 -41.07 23.70
N GLY A 491 -52.32 -41.19 25.02
CA GLY A 491 -53.53 -41.09 25.82
C GLY A 491 -53.53 -39.79 26.64
N ASN A 492 -54.60 -39.59 27.40
CA ASN A 492 -54.68 -38.49 28.36
C ASN A 492 -55.05 -39.03 29.74
N ALA A 493 -54.54 -38.40 30.78
CA ALA A 493 -54.82 -38.74 32.16
C ALA A 493 -54.90 -37.46 33.00
N ALA A 494 -55.64 -37.52 34.10
CA ALA A 494 -55.74 -36.42 35.04
C ALA A 494 -54.35 -36.04 35.57
N ARG A 495 -54.05 -34.74 35.68
CA ARG A 495 -52.71 -34.26 36.07
C ARG A 495 -52.26 -34.70 37.47
N ASN A 496 -53.19 -35.10 38.34
CA ASN A 496 -52.91 -35.66 39.66
C ASN A 496 -52.71 -37.19 39.66
N ALA A 497 -52.92 -37.87 38.53
CA ALA A 497 -52.71 -39.32 38.43
C ALA A 497 -51.24 -39.68 38.67
N THR A 498 -50.99 -40.77 39.40
CA THR A 498 -49.64 -41.21 39.78
C THR A 498 -49.18 -42.48 39.08
N TYR A 499 -49.96 -43.01 38.14
CA TYR A 499 -49.64 -44.26 37.41
C TYR A 499 -48.87 -44.04 36.10
N ASN A 500 -48.49 -42.80 35.75
CA ASN A 500 -47.59 -42.53 34.63
C ASN A 500 -46.20 -42.14 35.16
N MET A 501 -45.16 -42.52 34.44
CA MET A 501 -43.77 -42.25 34.81
C MET A 501 -43.23 -40.95 34.24
N ALA A 502 -42.25 -40.37 34.93
CA ALA A 502 -41.42 -39.30 34.41
C ALA A 502 -40.18 -39.86 33.70
N ARG A 503 -39.91 -39.33 32.50
CA ARG A 503 -38.62 -39.43 31.79
C ARG A 503 -38.29 -38.04 31.28
N CYS A 504 -37.01 -37.69 31.26
CA CYS A 504 -36.56 -36.38 30.84
C CYS A 504 -35.86 -36.43 29.49
N VAL A 505 -36.00 -35.33 28.75
CA VAL A 505 -35.22 -35.03 27.56
C VAL A 505 -34.28 -33.88 27.87
N GLY A 506 -33.04 -33.98 27.39
CA GLY A 506 -31.95 -33.06 27.72
C GLY A 506 -31.26 -32.52 26.48
N ILE A 507 -30.78 -31.29 26.59
CA ILE A 507 -29.91 -30.65 25.59
C ILE A 507 -28.59 -30.32 26.28
N ALA A 508 -27.48 -30.76 25.67
CA ALA A 508 -26.15 -30.39 26.13
C ALA A 508 -25.82 -28.97 25.65
N ASN A 509 -25.27 -28.14 26.54
CA ASN A 509 -24.80 -26.79 26.20
C ASN A 509 -23.40 -26.81 25.57
#